data_AF-A0A0R1PD43-F1
#
_entry.id   AF-A0A0R1PD43-F1
#
_cell.length_a   1.000
_cell.length_b   1.000
_cell.length_c   1.000
_cell.angle_alpha   90.00
_cell.angle_beta   90.00
_cell.angle_gamma   90.00
#
_symmetry.space_group_name_H-M   'P 1'
#
loop_
_entity.id
_entity.type
_entity.pdbx_description
1 polymer ?
#
loop_
_entity_poly.entity_id
_entity_poly.type
_entity_poly.pdbx_seq_one_letter_code
_entity_poly.pdbx_strand_id
1 'polypeptide(L)'
;MPKQGHFAKSTRLKQLKQFKVKRHVVGENINDEQFIDYVLVRFALTSKRQLSELAGETFQRFIMEICAELNPGNNDLSKIVSEKLADLQSRVPWQFYQQVLADWEKVQRFLQREVPAVPLKERVLLSNPISEHTLEKLVAELLARQTTTAMFLNQAVNEQIKKQTEKRLLKVIINQGRVDWTKIAALWAPFNFEPADNLDAGTKKWLHQLATLN
;
A
#
# COMPACT_ATOMS: atom_id res chain seq x y z
N MET A 1 -54.27 -9.93 -56.15
CA MET A 1 -52.81 -9.79 -56.11
C MET A 1 -52.44 -8.64 -55.18
N PRO A 2 -51.68 -8.87 -54.09
CA PRO A 2 -51.43 -7.88 -53.05
C PRO A 2 -50.27 -6.95 -53.45
N LYS A 3 -50.47 -5.64 -53.27
CA LYS A 3 -49.43 -4.61 -53.44
C LYS A 3 -48.40 -4.77 -52.32
N GLN A 4 -47.16 -5.11 -52.68
CA GLN A 4 -46.04 -5.23 -51.76
C GLN A 4 -45.78 -3.87 -51.09
N GLY A 5 -45.89 -3.85 -49.77
CA GLY A 5 -45.72 -2.68 -48.93
C GLY A 5 -44.30 -2.10 -49.01
N HIS A 6 -44.23 -0.78 -49.13
CA HIS A 6 -43.02 -0.01 -48.88
C HIS A 6 -42.68 -0.10 -47.40
N PHE A 7 -41.62 -0.84 -47.05
CA PHE A 7 -41.07 -0.82 -45.71
C PHE A 7 -40.49 0.58 -45.42
N ALA A 8 -40.93 1.12 -44.28
CA ALA A 8 -40.60 2.43 -43.79
C ALA A 8 -39.07 2.64 -43.70
N LYS A 9 -38.59 3.76 -44.26
CA LYS A 9 -37.25 4.29 -43.94
C LYS A 9 -37.25 4.68 -42.46
N SER A 10 -36.68 3.81 -41.63
CA SER A 10 -36.35 4.14 -40.24
C SER A 10 -35.18 5.12 -40.22
N THR A 11 -35.49 6.42 -40.19
CA THR A 11 -34.52 7.49 -39.97
C THR A 11 -34.13 7.48 -38.49
N ARG A 12 -33.33 6.49 -38.07
CA ARG A 12 -32.68 6.53 -36.76
C ARG A 12 -31.60 7.59 -36.85
N LEU A 13 -31.92 8.80 -36.41
CA LEU A 13 -30.96 9.85 -36.10
C LEU A 13 -29.96 9.29 -35.07
N LYS A 14 -28.87 8.69 -35.57
CA LYS A 14 -27.64 8.53 -34.81
C LYS A 14 -27.16 9.95 -34.54
N GLN A 15 -27.66 10.56 -33.47
CA GLN A 15 -26.95 11.61 -32.77
C GLN A 15 -25.64 10.98 -32.27
N LEU A 16 -24.67 10.92 -33.17
CA LEU A 16 -23.26 10.87 -32.83
C LEU A 16 -23.03 12.12 -32.00
N LYS A 17 -23.24 12.00 -30.69
CA LYS A 17 -22.65 12.87 -29.68
C LYS A 17 -21.14 12.72 -29.84
N GLN A 18 -20.58 13.34 -30.87
CA GLN A 18 -19.20 13.78 -30.88
C GLN A 18 -19.13 14.87 -29.80
N PHE A 19 -19.09 14.43 -28.55
CA PHE A 19 -18.35 15.18 -27.55
C PHE A 19 -16.91 15.15 -28.04
N LYS A 20 -16.56 16.08 -28.93
CA LYS A 20 -15.22 16.63 -29.00
C LYS A 20 -14.99 17.29 -27.64
N VAL A 21 -14.74 16.46 -26.63
CA VAL A 21 -13.98 16.90 -25.47
C VAL A 21 -12.69 17.39 -26.10
N LYS A 22 -12.49 18.71 -26.10
CA LYS A 22 -11.15 19.26 -26.24
C LYS A 22 -10.36 18.56 -25.15
N ARG A 23 -9.63 17.49 -25.50
CA ARG A 23 -8.52 17.04 -24.67
C ARG A 23 -7.64 18.29 -24.64
N HIS A 24 -7.62 18.99 -23.51
CA HIS A 24 -6.45 19.76 -23.18
C HIS A 24 -5.31 18.78 -23.40
N VAL A 25 -4.47 19.08 -24.38
CA VAL A 25 -3.17 18.46 -24.48
C VAL A 25 -2.50 18.84 -23.17
N VAL A 26 -2.59 17.96 -22.17
CA VAL A 26 -1.87 18.08 -20.91
C VAL A 26 -0.42 17.77 -21.28
N GLY A 27 0.21 18.77 -21.88
CA GLY A 27 1.63 18.80 -22.23
C GLY A 27 2.41 19.72 -21.30
N GLU A 28 1.80 20.20 -20.22
CA GLU A 28 2.54 20.84 -19.14
C GLU A 28 2.91 19.75 -18.15
N ASN A 29 4.22 19.61 -17.95
CA ASN A 29 4.73 18.82 -16.86
C ASN A 29 4.24 19.46 -15.55
N ILE A 30 3.80 18.65 -14.59
CA ILE A 30 3.53 19.13 -13.24
C ILE A 30 4.87 19.40 -12.53
N ASN A 31 4.84 20.25 -11.50
CA ASN A 31 6.00 20.46 -10.66
C ASN A 31 6.29 19.21 -9.82
N ASP A 32 7.56 18.97 -9.49
CA ASP A 32 7.98 17.82 -8.68
C ASP A 32 7.31 17.83 -7.29
N GLU A 33 7.05 19.02 -6.73
CA GLU A 33 6.30 19.21 -5.48
C GLU A 33 4.87 18.65 -5.52
N GLN A 34 4.28 18.55 -6.72
CA GLN A 34 2.92 18.04 -6.93
C GLN A 34 2.89 16.53 -7.19
N PHE A 35 4.05 15.87 -7.25
CA PHE A 35 4.16 14.46 -7.59
C PHE A 35 3.34 13.56 -6.66
N ILE A 36 3.51 13.72 -5.34
CA ILE A 36 2.83 12.88 -4.35
C ILE A 36 1.32 13.08 -4.46
N ASP A 37 0.85 14.33 -4.44
CA ASP A 37 -0.58 14.66 -4.56
C ASP A 37 -1.20 14.09 -5.83
N TYR A 38 -0.50 14.20 -6.95
CA TYR A 38 -0.95 13.62 -8.22
C TYR A 38 -1.14 12.10 -8.08
N VAL A 39 -0.15 11.38 -7.54
CA VAL A 39 -0.23 9.92 -7.34
C VAL A 39 -1.38 9.56 -6.41
N LEU A 40 -1.58 10.29 -5.30
CA LEU A 40 -2.67 10.03 -4.36
C LEU A 40 -4.05 10.26 -4.97
N VAL A 41 -4.23 11.32 -5.78
CA VAL A 41 -5.47 11.55 -6.52
C VAL A 41 -5.74 10.39 -7.48
N ARG A 42 -4.71 9.93 -8.22
CA ARG A 42 -4.84 8.76 -9.10
C ARG A 42 -5.20 7.50 -8.32
N PHE A 43 -4.60 7.29 -7.15
CA PHE A 43 -4.91 6.17 -6.26
C PHE A 43 -6.38 6.20 -5.82
N ALA A 44 -6.85 7.36 -5.34
CA ALA A 44 -8.23 7.56 -4.90
C ALA A 44 -9.26 7.29 -6.00
N LEU A 45 -8.94 7.65 -7.26
CA LEU A 45 -9.83 7.49 -8.40
C LEU A 45 -9.85 6.07 -8.99
N THR A 46 -8.78 5.29 -8.83
CA THR A 46 -8.60 4.02 -9.55
C THR A 46 -8.61 2.79 -8.65
N SER A 47 -7.73 2.74 -7.66
CA SER A 47 -7.48 1.55 -6.85
C SER A 47 -8.14 1.61 -5.48
N LYS A 48 -8.22 2.78 -4.84
CA LYS A 48 -8.75 2.93 -3.47
C LYS A 48 -10.18 2.41 -3.33
N ARG A 49 -11.01 2.57 -4.37
CA ARG A 49 -12.42 2.11 -4.39
C ARG A 49 -12.56 0.58 -4.37
N GLN A 50 -11.49 -0.15 -4.68
CA GLN A 50 -11.46 -1.61 -4.69
C GLN A 50 -10.98 -2.20 -3.35
N LEU A 51 -10.65 -1.33 -2.40
CA LEU A 51 -10.17 -1.67 -1.07
C LEU A 51 -11.26 -1.34 -0.05
N SER A 52 -11.21 -1.99 1.11
CA SER A 52 -11.99 -1.53 2.26
C SER A 52 -11.57 -0.10 2.64
N GLU A 53 -12.42 0.63 3.36
CA GLU A 53 -12.09 2.01 3.79
C GLU A 53 -10.77 2.05 4.56
N LEU A 54 -10.58 1.12 5.50
CA LEU A 54 -9.40 1.01 6.34
C LEU A 54 -8.14 0.60 5.55
N ALA A 55 -8.25 -0.35 4.63
CA ALA A 55 -7.16 -0.72 3.73
C ALA A 55 -6.81 0.45 2.80
N GLY A 56 -7.82 1.15 2.27
CA GLY A 56 -7.66 2.31 1.42
C GLY A 56 -6.92 3.46 2.11
N GLU A 57 -7.22 3.74 3.38
CA GLU A 57 -6.46 4.73 4.16
C GLU A 57 -5.03 4.25 4.48
N THR A 58 -4.88 2.98 4.85
CA THR A 58 -3.57 2.37 5.11
C THR A 58 -2.64 2.49 3.91
N PHE A 59 -3.12 2.13 2.72
CA PHE A 59 -2.33 2.25 1.51
C PHE A 59 -2.15 3.67 1.03
N GLN A 60 -3.12 4.58 1.24
CA GLN A 60 -2.90 5.98 0.91
C GLN A 60 -1.70 6.54 1.69
N ARG A 61 -1.64 6.26 3.00
CA ARG A 61 -0.51 6.67 3.86
C ARG A 61 0.78 5.97 3.48
N PHE A 62 0.73 4.67 3.19
CA PHE A 62 1.93 3.94 2.79
C PHE A 62 2.47 4.39 1.42
N ILE A 63 1.60 4.73 0.47
CA ILE A 63 1.98 5.31 -0.82
C ILE A 63 2.65 6.67 -0.62
N MET A 64 2.16 7.51 0.31
CA MET A 64 2.83 8.77 0.66
C MET A 64 4.28 8.52 1.08
N GLU A 65 4.49 7.57 1.99
CA GLU A 65 5.83 7.22 2.50
C GLU A 65 6.74 6.63 1.41
N ILE A 66 6.21 5.82 0.50
CA ILE A 66 6.96 5.29 -0.65
C ILE A 66 7.33 6.42 -1.61
N CYS A 67 6.36 7.26 -1.99
CA CYS A 67 6.55 8.32 -2.97
C CYS A 67 7.50 9.42 -2.47
N ALA A 68 7.58 9.65 -1.17
CA ALA A 68 8.52 10.60 -0.58
C ALA A 68 10.00 10.24 -0.80
N GLU A 69 10.33 8.97 -1.04
CA GLU A 69 11.70 8.51 -1.32
C GLU A 69 12.03 8.38 -2.81
N LEU A 70 11.03 8.56 -3.68
CA LEU A 70 11.24 8.40 -5.11
C LEU A 70 11.98 9.60 -5.68
N ASN A 71 13.03 9.32 -6.44
CA ASN A 71 13.82 10.32 -7.14
C ASN A 71 13.62 10.20 -8.66
N PRO A 72 13.91 11.27 -9.43
CA PRO A 72 14.01 11.17 -10.88
C PRO A 72 14.96 10.04 -11.30
N GLY A 73 14.58 9.29 -12.34
CA GLY A 73 15.31 8.12 -12.79
C GLY A 73 14.75 6.80 -12.25
N ASN A 74 15.59 5.77 -12.21
CA ASN A 74 15.15 4.42 -11.86
C ASN A 74 15.31 4.12 -10.36
N ASN A 75 14.21 3.75 -9.72
CA ASN A 75 14.15 3.44 -8.29
C ASN A 75 13.92 1.94 -8.08
N ASP A 76 14.52 1.37 -7.05
CA ASP A 76 14.28 -0.01 -6.63
C ASP A 76 13.10 -0.07 -5.66
N LEU A 77 11.95 -0.54 -6.16
CA LEU A 77 10.73 -0.59 -5.36
C LEU A 77 10.86 -1.57 -4.18
N SER A 78 11.48 -2.73 -4.40
CA SER A 78 11.69 -3.73 -3.36
C SER A 78 12.52 -3.16 -2.20
N LYS A 79 13.59 -2.40 -2.51
CA LYS A 79 14.42 -1.75 -1.50
C LYS A 79 13.63 -0.71 -0.70
N ILE A 80 12.95 0.22 -1.39
CA ILE A 80 12.19 1.30 -0.74
C ILE A 80 11.09 0.73 0.17
N VAL A 81 10.34 -0.25 -0.32
CA VAL A 81 9.28 -0.90 0.47
C VAL A 81 9.86 -1.58 1.70
N SER A 82 10.98 -2.29 1.56
CA SER A 82 11.67 -2.96 2.67
C SER A 82 12.11 -1.98 3.76
N GLU A 83 12.72 -0.86 3.36
CA GLU A 83 13.17 0.20 4.25
C GLU A 83 11.98 0.87 4.96
N LYS A 84 10.92 1.21 4.22
CA LYS A 84 9.74 1.86 4.81
C LYS A 84 8.97 0.98 5.76
N LEU A 85 8.86 -0.32 5.49
CA LEU A 85 8.22 -1.24 6.43
C LEU A 85 9.00 -1.37 7.75
N ALA A 86 10.33 -1.26 7.70
CA ALA A 86 11.17 -1.24 8.90
C ALA A 86 11.05 0.10 9.66
N ASP A 87 11.07 1.23 8.94
CA ASP A 87 10.95 2.57 9.55
C ASP A 87 9.61 2.77 10.27
N LEU A 88 8.53 2.22 9.70
CA LEU A 88 7.17 2.35 10.25
C LEU A 88 6.92 1.48 11.48
N GLN A 89 7.78 0.50 11.76
CA GLN A 89 7.58 -0.52 12.80
C GLN A 89 7.25 0.02 14.19
N SER A 90 7.78 1.19 14.55
CA SER A 90 7.52 1.85 15.84
C SER A 90 6.28 2.76 15.84
N ARG A 91 5.71 3.06 14.67
CA ARG A 91 4.68 4.09 14.47
C ARG A 91 3.31 3.52 14.16
N VAL A 92 3.22 2.23 13.83
CA VAL A 92 1.99 1.56 13.42
C VAL A 92 1.78 0.27 14.22
N PRO A 93 0.52 -0.13 14.45
CA PRO A 93 0.23 -1.42 15.07
C PRO A 93 0.47 -2.56 14.08
N TRP A 94 0.61 -3.80 14.56
CA TRP A 94 0.94 -4.95 13.70
C TRP A 94 -0.11 -5.20 12.60
N GLN A 95 -1.37 -4.80 12.84
CA GLN A 95 -2.47 -4.89 11.88
C GLN A 95 -2.19 -4.09 10.59
N PHE A 96 -1.34 -3.06 10.65
CA PHE A 96 -0.87 -2.37 9.44
C PHE A 96 -0.25 -3.36 8.45
N TYR A 97 0.63 -4.24 8.93
CA TYR A 97 1.30 -5.23 8.08
C TYR A 97 0.33 -6.28 7.53
N GLN A 98 -0.70 -6.62 8.30
CA GLN A 98 -1.78 -7.50 7.84
C GLN A 98 -2.54 -6.89 6.66
N GLN A 99 -2.90 -5.61 6.74
CA GLN A 99 -3.54 -4.89 5.64
C GLN A 99 -2.63 -4.77 4.42
N VAL A 100 -1.33 -4.49 4.64
CA VAL A 100 -0.35 -4.42 3.55
C VAL A 100 -0.23 -5.75 2.83
N LEU A 101 -0.07 -6.87 3.55
CA LEU A 101 0.05 -8.19 2.91
C LEU A 101 -1.21 -8.61 2.15
N ALA A 102 -2.41 -8.24 2.64
CA ALA A 102 -3.66 -8.66 2.03
C ALA A 102 -3.90 -8.11 0.62
N ASP A 103 -3.48 -6.87 0.34
CA ASP A 103 -3.81 -6.17 -0.92
C ASP A 103 -2.57 -5.63 -1.66
N TRP A 104 -1.35 -6.00 -1.23
CA TRP A 104 -0.10 -5.49 -1.81
C TRP A 104 -0.05 -5.63 -3.34
N GLU A 105 -0.47 -6.78 -3.87
CA GLU A 105 -0.38 -7.05 -5.31
C GLU A 105 -1.16 -6.01 -6.14
N LYS A 106 -2.33 -5.58 -5.67
CA LYS A 106 -3.13 -4.53 -6.33
C LYS A 106 -2.41 -3.19 -6.27
N VAL A 107 -1.81 -2.86 -5.13
CA VAL A 107 -1.14 -1.58 -4.91
C VAL A 107 0.21 -1.50 -5.64
N GLN A 108 0.97 -2.59 -5.69
CA GLN A 108 2.17 -2.69 -6.50
C GLN A 108 1.87 -2.47 -7.98
N ARG A 109 0.84 -3.13 -8.53
CA ARG A 109 0.41 -2.89 -9.93
C ARG A 109 0.02 -1.43 -10.16
N PHE A 110 -0.65 -0.82 -9.20
CA PHE A 110 -0.98 0.61 -9.25
C PHE A 110 0.29 1.47 -9.31
N LEU A 111 1.24 1.27 -8.40
CA LEU A 111 2.50 2.01 -8.36
C LEU A 111 3.26 1.87 -9.68
N GLN A 112 3.44 0.65 -10.16
CA GLN A 112 4.17 0.37 -11.41
C GLN A 112 3.50 0.99 -12.65
N ARG A 113 2.17 1.14 -12.65
CA ARG A 113 1.43 1.71 -13.77
C ARG A 113 1.36 3.23 -13.71
N GLU A 114 1.08 3.79 -12.53
CA GLU A 114 0.71 5.20 -12.40
C GLU A 114 1.90 6.09 -12.08
N VAL A 115 2.90 5.62 -11.33
CA VAL A 115 4.10 6.43 -11.00
C VAL A 115 4.90 6.80 -12.26
N PRO A 116 5.23 5.87 -13.19
CA PRO A 116 5.92 6.23 -14.42
C PRO A 116 5.09 7.05 -15.41
N ALA A 117 3.78 7.09 -15.22
CA ALA A 117 2.83 7.81 -16.07
C ALA A 117 2.58 9.25 -15.60
N VAL A 118 3.16 9.68 -14.48
CA VAL A 118 3.06 11.06 -14.01
C VAL A 118 3.79 11.98 -15.01
N PRO A 119 3.16 13.06 -15.49
CA PRO A 119 3.77 13.98 -16.44
C PRO A 119 4.78 14.90 -15.73
N LEU A 120 5.95 14.37 -15.37
CA LEU A 120 7.07 15.13 -14.81
C LEU A 120 8.08 15.49 -15.90
N LYS A 121 8.90 16.52 -15.63
CA LYS A 121 10.01 16.90 -16.52
C LYS A 121 11.04 15.77 -16.62
N GLU A 122 11.38 15.18 -15.49
CA GLU A 122 12.21 13.98 -15.40
C GLU A 122 11.35 12.82 -14.90
N ARG A 123 11.40 11.69 -15.59
CA ARG A 123 10.53 10.55 -15.26
C ARG A 123 11.02 9.83 -14.02
N VAL A 124 10.08 9.44 -13.17
CA VAL A 124 10.30 8.51 -12.06
C VAL A 124 9.92 7.10 -12.55
N LEU A 125 10.88 6.20 -12.61
CA LEU A 125 10.69 4.81 -13.01
C LEU A 125 10.83 3.89 -11.78
N LEU A 126 10.06 2.80 -11.80
CA LEU A 126 10.10 1.77 -10.77
C LEU A 126 10.62 0.46 -11.36
N SER A 127 11.61 -0.13 -10.69
CA SER A 127 12.19 -1.43 -11.01
C SER A 127 12.05 -2.37 -9.82
N ASN A 128 12.35 -3.66 -10.03
CA ASN A 128 12.39 -4.68 -8.99
C ASN A 128 11.09 -4.75 -8.16
N PRO A 129 9.97 -5.24 -8.73
CA PRO A 129 8.79 -5.55 -7.95
C PRO A 129 9.12 -6.53 -6.82
N ILE A 130 8.48 -6.35 -5.67
CA ILE A 130 8.56 -7.31 -4.57
C ILE A 130 7.46 -8.38 -4.75
N SER A 131 7.83 -9.64 -4.66
CA SER A 131 6.88 -10.75 -4.71
C SER A 131 6.14 -10.89 -3.39
N GLU A 132 4.94 -11.49 -3.42
CA GLU A 132 4.14 -11.78 -2.21
C GLU A 132 4.97 -12.55 -1.17
N HIS A 133 5.66 -13.61 -1.60
CA HIS A 133 6.51 -14.41 -0.72
C HIS A 133 7.67 -13.61 -0.10
N THR A 134 8.34 -12.75 -0.87
CA THR A 134 9.44 -11.92 -0.34
C THR A 134 8.91 -10.90 0.66
N LEU A 135 7.79 -10.25 0.35
CA LEU A 135 7.16 -9.30 1.25
C LEU A 135 6.68 -9.98 2.54
N GLU A 136 6.09 -11.17 2.43
CA GLU A 136 5.58 -11.93 3.56
C GLU A 136 6.71 -12.38 4.50
N LYS A 137 7.81 -12.87 3.93
CA LYS A 137 9.02 -13.19 4.69
C LYS A 137 9.58 -11.95 5.41
N LEU A 138 9.66 -10.82 4.72
CA LEU A 138 10.16 -9.58 5.30
C LEU A 138 9.30 -9.11 6.47
N VAL A 139 7.97 -9.12 6.31
CA VAL A 139 7.02 -8.76 7.37
C VAL A 139 7.16 -9.72 8.56
N ALA A 140 7.27 -11.02 8.32
CA ALA A 140 7.48 -11.99 9.38
C ALA A 140 8.79 -11.73 10.15
N GLU A 141 9.89 -11.44 9.46
CA GLU A 141 11.17 -11.09 10.08
C GLU A 141 11.06 -9.80 10.93
N LEU A 142 10.40 -8.76 10.42
CA LEU A 142 10.16 -7.52 11.16
C LEU A 142 9.35 -7.76 12.44
N LEU A 143 8.24 -8.50 12.34
CA LEU A 143 7.38 -8.81 13.49
C LEU A 143 8.09 -9.70 14.51
N ALA A 144 8.88 -10.69 14.07
CA ALA A 144 9.67 -11.54 14.97
C ALA A 144 10.72 -10.71 15.73
N ARG A 145 11.42 -9.80 15.04
CA ARG A 145 12.37 -8.88 15.65
C ARG A 145 11.67 -7.96 16.64
N GLN A 146 10.55 -7.36 16.25
CA GLN A 146 9.77 -6.47 17.12
C GLN A 146 9.36 -7.16 18.42
N THR A 147 8.81 -8.36 18.28
CA THR A 147 8.37 -9.18 19.41
C THR A 147 9.54 -9.54 20.32
N THR A 148 10.69 -9.91 19.73
CA THR A 148 11.91 -10.18 20.50
C THR A 148 12.38 -8.95 21.28
N THR A 149 12.39 -7.77 20.65
CA THR A 149 12.76 -6.52 21.30
C THR A 149 11.80 -6.17 22.44
N ALA A 150 10.50 -6.36 22.23
CA ALA A 150 9.48 -6.10 23.25
C ALA A 150 9.58 -7.06 24.44
N MET A 151 9.83 -8.36 24.19
CA MET A 151 10.02 -9.37 25.25
C MET A 151 11.22 -9.08 26.15
N PHE A 152 12.30 -8.53 25.58
CA PHE A 152 13.53 -8.21 26.30
C PHE A 152 13.65 -6.72 26.65
N LEU A 153 12.55 -5.97 26.59
CA LEU A 153 12.53 -4.57 27.00
C LEU A 153 13.01 -4.48 28.45
N ASN A 154 14.02 -3.64 28.70
CA ASN A 154 14.67 -3.47 30.02
C ASN A 154 15.43 -4.69 30.57
N GLN A 155 15.71 -5.71 29.74
CA GLN A 155 16.52 -6.86 30.16
C GLN A 155 17.90 -6.86 29.47
N ALA A 156 18.97 -6.99 30.27
CA ALA A 156 20.33 -7.15 29.76
C ALA A 156 20.53 -8.58 29.26
N VAL A 157 20.13 -8.84 28.02
CA VAL A 157 20.27 -10.14 27.36
C VAL A 157 21.32 -10.06 26.26
N ASN A 158 22.17 -11.08 26.16
CA ASN A 158 23.19 -11.12 25.12
C ASN A 158 22.58 -11.20 23.71
N GLU A 159 23.31 -10.72 22.70
CA GLU A 159 22.84 -10.69 21.32
C GLU A 159 22.59 -12.08 20.73
N GLN A 160 23.27 -13.10 21.23
CA GLN A 160 23.09 -14.48 20.76
C GLN A 160 21.72 -15.04 21.17
N ILE A 161 21.28 -14.81 22.41
CA ILE A 161 19.96 -15.21 22.90
C ILE A 161 18.88 -14.45 22.14
N LYS A 162 19.03 -13.13 21.92
CA LYS A 162 18.09 -12.35 21.09
C LYS A 162 17.92 -12.95 19.70
N LYS A 163 19.03 -13.22 18.99
CA LYS A 163 19.00 -13.83 17.65
C LYS A 163 18.39 -15.24 17.65
N GLN A 164 18.63 -16.03 18.69
CA GLN A 164 18.01 -17.36 18.82
C GLN A 164 16.50 -17.25 19.06
N THR A 165 16.06 -16.31 19.89
CA THR A 165 14.64 -16.03 20.15
C THR A 165 13.94 -15.52 18.89
N GLU A 166 14.52 -14.58 18.16
CA GLU A 166 14.00 -14.08 16.87
C GLU A 166 13.78 -15.23 15.88
N LYS A 167 14.77 -16.12 15.72
CA LYS A 167 14.67 -17.31 14.86
C LYS A 167 13.57 -18.28 15.31
N ARG A 168 13.37 -18.45 16.61
CA ARG A 168 12.29 -19.31 17.14
C ARG A 168 10.93 -18.69 16.89
N LEU A 169 10.78 -17.39 17.16
CA LEU A 169 9.55 -16.66 16.89
C LEU A 169 9.18 -16.68 15.41
N LEU A 170 10.15 -16.47 14.52
CA LEU A 170 9.92 -16.55 13.08
C LEU A 170 9.33 -17.92 12.66
N LYS A 171 9.80 -19.02 13.25
CA LYS A 171 9.24 -20.36 13.01
C LYS A 171 7.84 -20.54 13.59
N VAL A 172 7.52 -19.87 14.69
CA VAL A 172 6.21 -19.94 15.34
C VAL A 172 5.17 -19.18 14.53
N ILE A 173 5.51 -17.97 14.09
CA ILE A 173 4.58 -17.05 13.41
C ILE A 173 4.40 -17.33 11.92
N ILE A 174 5.21 -18.21 11.32
CA ILE A 174 5.02 -18.67 9.95
C ILE A 174 4.30 -20.02 9.96
N ASN A 175 3.20 -20.11 9.23
CA ASN A 175 2.46 -21.35 8.97
C ASN A 175 2.26 -21.54 7.47
N GLN A 176 2.69 -22.67 6.92
CA GLN A 176 2.62 -22.96 5.47
C GLN A 176 3.21 -21.87 4.57
N GLY A 177 4.27 -21.19 5.04
CA GLY A 177 4.91 -20.09 4.31
C GLY A 177 4.20 -18.75 4.42
N ARG A 178 3.11 -18.67 5.20
CA ARG A 178 2.35 -17.44 5.45
C ARG A 178 2.44 -16.96 6.89
N VAL A 179 2.24 -15.67 7.12
CA VAL A 179 2.13 -15.13 8.49
C VAL A 179 0.84 -15.61 9.15
N ASP A 180 0.97 -16.22 10.33
CA ASP A 180 -0.13 -16.65 11.18
C ASP A 180 -0.56 -15.49 12.09
N TRP A 181 -1.54 -14.72 11.61
CA TRP A 181 -2.06 -13.55 12.30
C TRP A 181 -2.67 -13.87 13.66
N THR A 182 -3.22 -15.07 13.84
CA THR A 182 -3.77 -15.51 15.14
C THR A 182 -2.67 -15.58 16.19
N LYS A 183 -1.49 -16.12 15.81
CA LYS A 183 -0.33 -16.16 16.71
C LYS A 183 0.28 -14.78 16.94
N ILE A 184 0.32 -13.93 15.91
CA ILE A 184 0.76 -12.54 16.07
C ILE A 184 -0.14 -11.81 17.08
N ALA A 185 -1.47 -11.89 16.92
CA ALA A 185 -2.42 -11.30 17.84
C ALA A 185 -2.21 -11.80 19.28
N ALA A 186 -2.02 -13.11 19.47
CA ALA A 186 -1.76 -13.69 20.80
C ALA A 186 -0.43 -13.20 21.42
N LEU A 187 0.64 -13.08 20.62
CA LEU A 187 1.94 -12.56 21.06
C LEU A 187 1.87 -11.07 21.43
N TRP A 188 1.03 -10.32 20.72
CA TRP A 188 0.89 -8.88 20.87
C TRP A 188 -0.20 -8.44 21.84
N ALA A 189 -1.10 -9.33 22.26
CA ALA A 189 -2.18 -9.05 23.21
C ALA A 189 -1.73 -8.36 24.52
N PRO A 190 -0.54 -8.65 25.10
CA PRO A 190 -0.08 -7.97 26.30
C PRO A 190 0.41 -6.53 26.06
N PHE A 191 0.62 -6.13 24.80
CA PHE A 191 1.20 -4.83 24.43
C PHE A 191 0.11 -3.91 23.88
N ASN A 192 -0.13 -2.79 24.57
CA ASN A 192 -1.02 -1.76 24.07
C ASN A 192 -0.27 -0.88 23.06
N PHE A 193 -0.88 -0.68 21.89
CA PHE A 193 -0.39 0.29 20.92
C PHE A 193 -0.99 1.66 21.22
N GLU A 194 -0.13 2.64 21.47
CA GLU A 194 -0.51 4.03 21.70
C GLU A 194 0.09 4.92 20.60
N PRO A 195 -0.73 5.61 19.78
CA PRO A 195 -0.25 6.59 18.82
C PRO A 195 0.52 7.73 19.48
N ALA A 196 1.52 8.29 18.80
CA ALA A 196 2.24 9.45 19.31
C ALA A 196 1.34 10.69 19.48
N ASP A 197 1.59 11.48 20.54
CA ASP A 197 0.73 12.61 20.92
C ASP A 197 0.71 13.75 19.89
N ASN A 198 1.78 13.92 19.12
CA ASN A 198 1.94 14.99 18.14
C ASN A 198 1.25 14.72 16.79
N LEU A 199 0.59 13.57 16.62
CA LEU A 199 -0.13 13.22 15.39
C LEU A 199 -1.45 13.97 15.27
N ASP A 200 -1.87 14.26 14.03
CA ASP A 200 -3.18 14.86 13.77
C ASP A 200 -4.34 13.90 14.13
N ALA A 201 -5.54 14.47 14.32
CA ALA A 201 -6.72 13.72 14.74
C ALA A 201 -7.13 12.63 13.75
N GLY A 202 -6.94 12.83 12.45
CA GLY A 202 -7.23 11.83 11.41
C GLY A 202 -6.30 10.64 11.52
N THR A 203 -5.00 10.89 11.66
CA THR A 203 -3.98 9.86 11.87
C THR A 203 -4.20 9.05 13.14
N LYS A 204 -4.50 9.71 14.27
CA LYS A 204 -4.82 9.00 15.51
C LYS A 204 -6.05 8.11 15.35
N LYS A 205 -7.12 8.62 14.73
CA LYS A 205 -8.35 7.85 14.49
C LYS A 205 -8.08 6.60 13.64
N TRP A 206 -7.35 6.74 12.55
CA TRP A 206 -6.99 5.62 11.68
C TRP A 206 -6.15 4.57 12.41
N LEU A 207 -5.13 5.00 13.16
CA LEU A 207 -4.28 4.10 13.95
C LEU A 207 -5.08 3.33 15.02
N HIS A 208 -6.00 3.99 15.71
CA HIS A 208 -6.90 3.32 16.64
C HIS A 208 -7.82 2.31 15.94
N GLN A 209 -8.41 2.68 14.80
CA GLN A 209 -9.24 1.75 14.01
C GLN A 209 -8.44 0.51 13.57
N LEU A 210 -7.19 0.69 13.13
CA LEU A 210 -6.29 -0.42 12.82
C LEU A 210 -6.01 -1.30 14.04
N ALA A 211 -5.69 -0.70 15.19
CA ALA A 211 -5.36 -1.43 16.41
C ALA A 211 -6.54 -2.25 16.97
N THR A 212 -7.78 -1.87 16.64
CA THR A 212 -8.99 -2.61 17.03
C THR A 212 -9.37 -3.75 16.08
N LEU A 213 -8.65 -3.92 14.96
CA LEU A 213 -8.90 -5.01 14.03
C LEU A 213 -8.34 -6.31 14.61
N ASN A 214 -9.20 -7.33 14.72
CA ASN A 214 -8.88 -8.68 15.17
C ASN A 214 -8.79 -9.65 13.99
#